data_AF-A0A1C0V4F5-F1
#
_entry.id   AF-A0A1C0V4F5-F1
#
_cell.length_a   1.000
_cell.length_b   1.000
_cell.length_c   1.000
_cell.angle_alpha   90.00
_cell.angle_beta   90.00
_cell.angle_gamma   90.00
#
_symmetry.space_group_name_H-M   'P 1'
#
loop_
_entity.id
_entity.type
_entity.pdbx_description
1 polymer ?
#
loop_
_entity_poly.entity_id
_entity_poly.type
_entity_poly.pdbx_seq_one_letter_code
_entity_poly.pdbx_strand_id
1 'polypeptide(L)'
;MLKNFFAVLSQSFIGLAVLSQIAVFTQPSSAATIVGESGNVRAEISYDKPEEYQYKNVRLQISRAGKVVLDQKLPQESEYDRPVGGIYEKEEKLPILDLDGDKEPEVIADFFTGGAHCCTYSLIYRYDKKSQKYTQIRQDWGNGAYRFQDFDKDGIIELESRDDRFAYSFTAYAASAYPLQIWQYRQGKMLDVTRRYPKLIYSHASELWKTYTEIRQQGDDGKGFLAAYLADKYLLGQGEDGWKRVRQAYTKSDRAQYFADLRKFLRETGYMK
;
A
#
# COMPACT_ATOMS: atom_id res chain seq x y z
N MET A 1 35.05 66.41 77.04
CA MET A 1 35.94 65.41 76.40
C MET A 1 35.45 64.03 76.77
N LEU A 2 35.27 63.17 75.76
CA LEU A 2 35.13 61.70 75.80
C LEU A 2 34.13 61.08 76.80
N LYS A 3 33.11 60.37 76.27
CA LYS A 3 33.11 58.90 76.23
C LYS A 3 31.87 58.33 75.52
N ASN A 4 32.18 57.36 74.67
CA ASN A 4 31.36 56.46 73.84
C ASN A 4 30.48 55.52 74.70
N PHE A 5 29.20 55.36 74.35
CA PHE A 5 28.57 54.27 73.55
C PHE A 5 28.40 52.93 74.30
N PHE A 6 27.15 52.46 74.42
CA PHE A 6 26.63 51.22 73.81
C PHE A 6 25.13 51.05 74.15
N ALA A 7 24.27 51.05 73.13
CA ALA A 7 22.87 50.61 73.19
C ALA A 7 22.47 50.06 71.80
N VAL A 8 22.33 48.73 71.69
CA VAL A 8 21.10 47.92 71.48
C VAL A 8 20.43 48.04 70.10
N LEU A 9 20.31 46.90 69.39
CA LEU A 9 19.07 46.24 68.89
C LEU A 9 19.24 45.54 67.53
N SER A 10 19.18 44.20 67.58
CA SER A 10 18.29 43.33 66.78
C SER A 10 17.92 43.78 65.36
N GLN A 11 18.53 43.15 64.34
CA GLN A 11 18.03 43.15 62.96
C GLN A 11 17.45 41.78 62.61
N SER A 12 16.16 41.75 62.27
CA SER A 12 15.46 40.61 61.67
C SER A 12 15.78 40.52 60.18
N PHE A 13 16.25 39.36 59.72
CA PHE A 13 16.38 39.04 58.30
C PHE A 13 15.04 38.50 57.78
N ILE A 14 14.40 39.22 56.85
CA ILE A 14 13.32 38.70 56.01
C ILE A 14 13.96 38.28 54.69
N GLY A 15 14.07 36.96 54.46
CA GLY A 15 14.54 36.41 53.18
C GLY A 15 13.41 36.43 52.15
N LEU A 16 13.62 37.17 51.05
CA LEU A 16 12.77 37.09 49.85
C LEU A 16 13.14 35.83 49.07
N ALA A 17 12.23 34.85 49.01
CA ALA A 17 12.35 33.70 48.11
C ALA A 17 11.87 34.11 46.71
N VAL A 18 12.79 34.19 45.75
CA VAL A 18 12.46 34.36 44.32
C VAL A 18 12.15 32.99 43.74
N LEU A 19 10.86 32.68 43.59
CA LEU A 19 10.39 31.50 42.85
C LEU A 19 10.61 31.73 41.35
N SER A 20 11.66 31.12 40.80
CA SER A 20 11.89 31.07 39.36
C SER A 20 10.91 30.07 38.74
N GLN A 21 9.89 30.56 38.03
CA GLN A 21 9.02 29.70 37.23
C GLN A 21 9.81 29.21 36.01
N ILE A 22 10.22 27.94 36.04
CA ILE A 22 10.69 27.24 34.84
C ILE A 22 9.44 26.96 34.01
N ALA A 23 9.23 27.76 32.95
CA ALA A 23 8.27 27.43 31.92
C ALA A 23 8.77 26.18 31.20
N VAL A 24 8.17 25.03 31.48
CA VAL A 24 8.36 23.82 30.69
C VAL A 24 7.67 24.06 29.35
N PHE A 25 8.43 24.46 28.33
CA PHE A 25 7.94 24.43 26.95
C PHE A 25 7.73 22.97 26.57
N THR A 26 6.48 22.51 26.56
CA THR A 26 6.11 21.28 25.90
C THR A 26 6.38 21.49 24.41
N GLN A 27 7.43 20.87 23.88
CA GLN A 27 7.57 20.79 22.42
C GLN A 27 6.30 20.15 21.88
N PRO A 28 5.57 20.78 20.94
CA PRO A 28 4.50 20.06 20.26
C PRO A 28 5.14 18.81 19.66
N SER A 29 4.56 17.64 19.94
CA SER A 29 4.87 16.43 19.18
C SER A 29 4.73 16.79 17.71
N SER A 30 5.84 16.97 16.99
CA SER A 30 5.77 17.28 15.57
C SER A 30 5.19 16.05 14.91
N ALA A 31 3.98 16.17 14.35
CA ALA A 31 3.39 15.11 13.56
C ALA A 31 4.40 14.68 12.48
N ALA A 32 4.58 13.38 12.30
CA ALA A 32 5.39 12.87 11.21
C ALA A 32 4.67 13.19 9.90
N THR A 33 5.42 13.50 8.84
CA THR A 33 4.86 13.91 7.56
C THR A 33 5.45 13.14 6.39
N ILE A 34 4.60 12.87 5.40
CA ILE A 34 4.95 12.29 4.11
C ILE A 34 4.43 13.26 3.05
N VAL A 35 5.31 13.72 2.16
CA VAL A 35 4.98 14.80 1.22
C VAL A 35 5.24 14.34 -0.21
N GLY A 36 4.35 14.73 -1.12
CA GLY A 36 4.54 14.60 -2.57
C GLY A 36 4.14 15.88 -3.28
N GLU A 37 4.77 16.15 -4.42
CA GLU A 37 4.52 17.33 -5.25
C GLU A 37 4.61 16.99 -6.74
N SER A 38 3.68 17.52 -7.54
CA SER A 38 3.73 17.45 -9.00
C SER A 38 3.01 18.65 -9.60
N GLY A 39 3.73 19.44 -10.40
CA GLY A 39 3.22 20.67 -10.98
C GLY A 39 2.73 21.65 -9.90
N ASN A 40 1.43 21.98 -9.92
CA ASN A 40 0.81 22.86 -8.93
C ASN A 40 0.13 22.11 -7.78
N VAL A 41 0.22 20.77 -7.73
CA VAL A 41 -0.41 19.94 -6.70
C VAL A 41 0.65 19.54 -5.67
N ARG A 42 0.35 19.78 -4.40
CA ARG A 42 1.13 19.31 -3.26
C ARG A 42 0.22 18.57 -2.30
N ALA A 43 0.61 17.36 -1.91
CA ALA A 43 -0.08 16.56 -0.92
C ALA A 43 0.82 16.27 0.28
N GLU A 44 0.21 16.22 1.46
CA GLU A 44 0.89 15.94 2.72
C GLU A 44 0.01 15.03 3.57
N ILE A 45 0.54 13.87 3.95
CA ILE A 45 -0.02 13.06 5.03
C ILE A 45 0.69 13.47 6.32
N SER A 46 -0.08 13.75 7.37
CA SER A 46 0.43 13.97 8.73
C SER A 46 -0.20 12.98 9.71
N TYR A 47 0.57 12.53 10.70
CA TYR A 47 0.09 11.59 11.71
C TYR A 47 0.85 11.66 13.04
N ASP A 48 0.17 11.22 14.10
CA ASP A 48 0.76 10.99 15.41
C ASP A 48 1.24 9.54 15.51
N LYS A 49 2.42 9.34 16.10
CA LYS A 49 2.98 8.01 16.40
C LYS A 49 3.18 7.85 17.92
N PRO A 50 2.11 7.59 18.69
CA PRO A 50 2.20 7.53 20.15
C PRO A 50 2.99 6.32 20.63
N GLU A 51 2.97 5.21 19.88
CA GLU A 51 3.65 3.96 20.17
C GLU A 51 4.24 3.35 18.89
N GLU A 52 5.08 2.33 19.04
CA GLU A 52 5.57 1.57 17.89
C GLU A 52 4.39 0.94 17.13
N TYR A 53 4.39 1.08 15.80
CA TYR A 53 3.35 0.62 14.89
C TYR A 53 1.95 1.25 15.05
N GLN A 54 1.73 2.18 15.98
CA GLN A 54 0.46 2.92 16.07
C GLN A 54 0.54 4.26 15.31
N TYR A 55 -0.44 4.50 14.46
CA TYR A 55 -0.58 5.66 13.59
C TYR A 55 -1.97 6.28 13.81
N LYS A 56 -2.01 7.39 14.55
CA LYS A 56 -3.25 8.07 14.95
C LYS A 56 -3.37 9.43 14.27
N ASN A 57 -4.60 9.92 14.21
CA ASN A 57 -4.92 11.22 13.60
C ASN A 57 -4.31 11.38 12.20
N VAL A 58 -4.30 10.30 11.40
CA VAL A 58 -3.77 10.34 10.04
C VAL A 58 -4.67 11.26 9.21
N ARG A 59 -4.07 12.33 8.66
CA ARG A 59 -4.75 13.33 7.84
C ARG A 59 -4.06 13.49 6.51
N LEU A 60 -4.84 13.79 5.49
CA LEU A 60 -4.35 14.19 4.18
C LEU A 60 -4.76 15.63 3.90
N GLN A 61 -3.77 16.46 3.61
CA GLN A 61 -3.96 17.78 3.05
C GLN A 61 -3.52 17.80 1.59
N ILE A 62 -4.38 18.27 0.68
CA ILE A 62 -4.02 18.51 -0.71
C ILE A 62 -4.20 19.99 -1.01
N SER A 63 -3.16 20.60 -1.54
CA SER A 63 -3.14 21.99 -1.97
C SER A 63 -2.88 22.11 -3.47
N ARG A 64 -3.51 23.11 -4.10
CA ARG A 64 -3.37 23.44 -5.51
C ARG A 64 -2.96 24.90 -5.65
N ALA A 65 -1.82 25.17 -6.28
CA ALA A 65 -1.23 26.50 -6.39
C ALA A 65 -1.16 27.23 -5.02
N GLY A 66 -0.76 26.50 -3.98
CA GLY A 66 -0.63 27.02 -2.61
C GLY A 66 -1.95 27.14 -1.83
N LYS A 67 -3.11 26.92 -2.45
CA LYS A 67 -4.42 26.93 -1.77
C LYS A 67 -4.81 25.52 -1.33
N VAL A 68 -5.15 25.33 -0.06
CA VAL A 68 -5.71 24.06 0.44
C VAL A 68 -7.08 23.81 -0.18
N VAL A 69 -7.26 22.63 -0.78
CA VAL A 69 -8.50 22.18 -1.45
C VAL A 69 -9.09 20.96 -0.74
N LEU A 70 -8.26 20.12 -0.13
CA LEU A 70 -8.66 19.01 0.73
C LEU A 70 -7.88 19.09 2.04
N ASP A 71 -8.57 18.92 3.16
CA ASP A 71 -7.97 18.65 4.48
C ASP A 71 -8.95 17.78 5.26
N GLN A 72 -8.62 16.49 5.41
CA GLN A 72 -9.49 15.52 6.08
C GLN A 72 -8.69 14.44 6.79
N LYS A 73 -9.33 13.78 7.76
CA LYS A 73 -8.84 12.51 8.30
C LYS A 73 -8.94 11.43 7.22
N LEU A 74 -7.92 10.59 7.11
CA LEU A 74 -7.94 9.43 6.22
C LEU A 74 -8.76 8.29 6.85
N PRO A 75 -9.59 7.58 6.07
CA PRO A 75 -10.38 6.45 6.56
C PRO A 75 -9.50 5.21 6.73
N GLN A 76 -8.77 5.14 7.86
CA GLN A 76 -8.08 3.93 8.29
C GLN A 76 -9.08 2.90 8.81
N GLU A 77 -8.82 1.62 8.56
CA GLU A 77 -9.59 0.53 9.17
C GLU A 77 -9.08 0.21 10.57
N SER A 78 -7.80 0.50 10.82
CA SER A 78 -7.13 0.27 12.10
C SER A 78 -6.11 1.35 12.39
N GLU A 79 -5.83 1.60 13.68
CA GLU A 79 -4.72 2.46 14.11
C GLU A 79 -3.33 1.87 13.78
N TYR A 80 -3.28 0.63 13.28
CA TYR A 80 -2.06 -0.01 12.78
C TYR A 80 -1.87 0.16 11.27
N ASP A 81 -2.83 0.78 10.57
CA ASP A 81 -2.69 1.11 9.16
C ASP A 81 -1.64 2.21 8.99
N ARG A 82 -0.43 1.81 8.61
CA ARG A 82 0.71 2.69 8.41
C ARG A 82 0.57 3.41 7.08
N PRO A 83 0.50 4.75 7.02
CA PRO A 83 0.67 5.47 5.78
C PRO A 83 2.11 5.27 5.28
N VAL A 84 2.25 4.98 4.00
CA VAL A 84 3.55 4.88 3.31
C VAL A 84 3.55 5.86 2.15
N GLY A 85 4.71 6.45 1.85
CA GLY A 85 4.84 7.37 0.71
C GLY A 85 4.45 6.69 -0.58
N GLY A 86 5.25 5.72 -1.02
CA GLY A 86 4.91 4.78 -2.08
C GLY A 86 5.29 3.36 -1.67
N ILE A 87 4.49 2.36 -2.06
CA ILE A 87 4.65 0.96 -1.57
C ILE A 87 6.04 0.36 -1.87
N TYR A 88 6.76 0.88 -2.87
CA TYR A 88 8.12 0.44 -3.22
C TYR A 88 9.13 1.57 -3.45
N GLU A 89 8.77 2.81 -3.17
CA GLU A 89 9.69 3.92 -3.35
C GLU A 89 10.68 3.99 -2.18
N LYS A 90 11.97 4.15 -2.51
CA LYS A 90 13.02 4.35 -1.51
C LYS A 90 12.86 5.68 -0.77
N GLU A 91 12.21 6.63 -1.42
CA GLU A 91 11.87 7.92 -0.84
C GLU A 91 10.43 7.83 -0.31
N GLU A 92 10.22 8.14 0.97
CA GLU A 92 8.88 8.20 1.57
C GLU A 92 8.12 9.43 1.06
N LYS A 93 7.81 9.45 -0.25
CA LYS A 93 7.07 10.52 -0.94
C LYS A 93 5.76 9.98 -1.47
N LEU A 94 4.73 10.82 -1.45
CA LEU A 94 3.42 10.46 -2.02
C LEU A 94 3.49 10.49 -3.55
N PRO A 95 3.06 9.43 -4.26
CA PRO A 95 2.90 9.47 -5.69
C PRO A 95 1.84 10.50 -6.08
N ILE A 96 2.22 11.41 -6.96
CA ILE A 96 1.32 12.38 -7.59
C ILE A 96 1.57 12.37 -9.10
N LEU A 97 0.67 11.74 -9.84
CA LEU A 97 0.85 11.43 -11.26
C LEU A 97 -0.50 11.31 -11.98
N ASP A 98 -0.52 11.65 -13.26
CA ASP A 98 -1.68 11.52 -14.14
C ASP A 98 -1.85 10.04 -14.54
N LEU A 99 -2.86 9.37 -13.99
CA LEU A 99 -3.08 7.94 -14.22
C LEU A 99 -4.04 7.66 -15.38
N ASP A 100 -4.83 8.64 -15.82
CA ASP A 100 -5.83 8.46 -16.88
C ASP A 100 -5.63 9.32 -18.14
N GLY A 101 -4.56 10.12 -18.17
CA GLY A 101 -4.11 10.89 -19.33
C GLY A 101 -4.85 12.21 -19.53
N ASP A 102 -5.59 12.70 -18.54
CA ASP A 102 -6.40 13.92 -18.64
C ASP A 102 -5.65 15.21 -18.24
N LYS A 103 -4.34 15.08 -17.98
CA LYS A 103 -3.40 16.13 -17.52
C LYS A 103 -3.73 16.67 -16.12
N GLU A 104 -4.54 15.96 -15.35
CA GLU A 104 -4.81 16.21 -13.94
C GLU A 104 -4.22 15.08 -13.11
N PRO A 105 -3.19 15.33 -12.27
CA PRO A 105 -2.61 14.23 -11.52
C PRO A 105 -3.52 13.74 -10.39
N GLU A 106 -3.59 12.43 -10.22
CA GLU A 106 -4.09 11.78 -9.02
C GLU A 106 -3.07 11.87 -7.89
N VAL A 107 -3.57 11.94 -6.65
CA VAL A 107 -2.76 11.80 -5.43
C VAL A 107 -3.03 10.42 -4.85
N ILE A 108 -1.97 9.67 -4.57
CA ILE A 108 -2.08 8.31 -4.05
C ILE A 108 -1.54 8.29 -2.62
N ALA A 109 -2.39 7.90 -1.68
CA ALA A 109 -2.03 7.64 -0.30
C ALA A 109 -1.99 6.13 -0.09
N ASP A 110 -0.78 5.58 -0.03
CA ASP A 110 -0.56 4.16 0.16
C ASP A 110 -0.54 3.79 1.64
N PHE A 111 -1.01 2.58 1.96
CA PHE A 111 -1.06 2.06 3.31
C PHE A 111 -0.54 0.63 3.39
N PHE A 112 0.06 0.33 4.53
CA PHE A 112 0.42 -1.02 4.94
C PHE A 112 -0.26 -1.33 6.28
N THR A 113 -1.05 -2.40 6.35
CA THR A 113 -1.87 -2.69 7.55
C THR A 113 -1.10 -3.29 8.73
N GLY A 114 0.22 -3.48 8.63
CA GLY A 114 1.07 -3.90 9.76
C GLY A 114 1.12 -5.41 10.03
N GLY A 115 0.54 -6.26 9.18
CA GLY A 115 0.57 -7.72 9.34
C GLY A 115 1.91 -8.38 8.99
N ALA A 116 2.12 -9.63 9.41
CA ALA A 116 3.30 -10.43 9.02
C ALA A 116 3.40 -10.69 7.50
N HIS A 117 2.28 -10.49 6.79
CA HIS A 117 2.14 -10.60 5.35
C HIS A 117 1.55 -9.28 4.82
N CYS A 118 2.04 -8.85 3.65
CA CYS A 118 2.10 -7.46 3.20
C CYS A 118 0.76 -6.87 2.72
N CYS A 119 -0.31 -6.95 3.51
CA CYS A 119 -1.61 -6.37 3.16
C CYS A 119 -1.51 -4.85 2.93
N THR A 120 -1.54 -4.47 1.66
CA THR A 120 -1.42 -3.08 1.21
C THR A 120 -2.68 -2.64 0.50
N TYR A 121 -2.99 -1.35 0.61
CA TYR A 121 -4.07 -0.71 -0.11
C TYR A 121 -3.69 0.73 -0.45
N SER A 122 -4.36 1.30 -1.44
CA SER A 122 -4.24 2.71 -1.80
C SER A 122 -5.57 3.43 -1.66
N LEU A 123 -5.51 4.67 -1.19
CA LEU A 123 -6.56 5.65 -1.39
C LEU A 123 -6.13 6.57 -2.54
N ILE A 124 -6.87 6.54 -3.65
CA ILE A 124 -6.55 7.27 -4.87
C ILE A 124 -7.50 8.45 -5.00
N TYR A 125 -6.95 9.66 -4.95
CA TYR A 125 -7.68 10.92 -4.96
C TYR A 125 -7.61 11.59 -6.33
N ARG A 126 -8.78 11.86 -6.90
CA ARG A 126 -8.93 12.55 -8.19
C ARG A 126 -9.64 13.88 -8.02
N TYR A 127 -9.11 14.92 -8.66
CA TYR A 127 -9.72 16.24 -8.66
C TYR A 127 -10.82 16.34 -9.72
N ASP A 128 -12.06 16.57 -9.29
CA ASP A 128 -13.15 16.90 -10.20
C ASP A 128 -13.18 18.41 -10.46
N LYS A 129 -12.79 18.79 -11.68
CA LYS A 129 -12.76 20.19 -12.14
C LYS A 129 -14.13 20.87 -12.09
N LYS A 130 -15.25 20.13 -12.21
CA LYS A 130 -16.60 20.70 -12.18
C LYS A 130 -17.04 21.09 -10.78
N SER A 131 -16.86 20.19 -9.81
CA SER A 131 -17.20 20.46 -8.41
C SER A 131 -16.10 21.16 -7.64
N GLN A 132 -14.90 21.26 -8.21
CA GLN A 132 -13.67 21.77 -7.58
C GLN A 132 -13.32 21.03 -6.29
N LYS A 133 -13.62 19.73 -6.23
CA LYS A 133 -13.40 18.88 -5.05
C LYS A 133 -12.63 17.62 -5.43
N TYR A 134 -11.97 17.03 -4.45
CA TYR A 134 -11.42 15.69 -4.58
C TYR A 134 -12.50 14.63 -4.34
N THR A 135 -12.47 13.59 -5.17
CA THR A 135 -13.16 12.33 -4.96
C THR A 135 -12.12 11.25 -4.72
N GLN A 136 -12.51 10.12 -4.11
CA GLN A 136 -11.58 9.05 -3.78
C GLN A 136 -12.14 7.68 -4.14
N ILE A 137 -11.24 6.75 -4.45
CA ILE A 137 -11.51 5.32 -4.39
C ILE A 137 -10.48 4.63 -3.49
N ARG A 138 -10.86 3.47 -2.97
CA ARG A 138 -9.93 2.52 -2.35
C ARG A 138 -9.64 1.39 -3.32
N GLN A 139 -8.38 0.99 -3.40
CA GLN A 139 -7.94 -0.20 -4.12
C GLN A 139 -7.12 -1.07 -3.17
N ASP A 140 -7.62 -2.26 -2.87
CA ASP A 140 -6.93 -3.26 -2.06
C ASP A 140 -5.98 -4.06 -2.96
N TRP A 141 -4.71 -4.11 -2.59
CA TRP A 141 -3.67 -4.83 -3.32
C TRP A 141 -3.27 -6.14 -2.63
N GLY A 142 -3.68 -6.32 -1.38
CA GLY A 142 -3.31 -7.47 -0.56
C GLY A 142 -1.78 -7.60 -0.51
N ASN A 143 -1.27 -8.82 -0.67
CA ASN A 143 0.16 -9.12 -0.63
C ASN A 143 0.91 -8.77 -1.92
N GLY A 144 0.20 -8.43 -3.00
CA GLY A 144 0.78 -8.15 -4.30
C GLY A 144 1.37 -6.75 -4.44
N ALA A 145 0.82 -5.78 -3.68
CA ALA A 145 1.07 -4.35 -3.88
C ALA A 145 0.97 -3.96 -5.38
N TYR A 146 1.68 -2.92 -5.84
CA TYR A 146 1.73 -2.60 -7.26
C TYR A 146 3.02 -1.90 -7.67
N ARG A 147 3.32 -1.88 -8.97
CA ARG A 147 4.38 -1.06 -9.58
C ARG A 147 3.84 -0.28 -10.77
N PHE A 148 4.28 0.97 -10.92
CA PHE A 148 3.97 1.77 -12.09
C PHE A 148 4.80 1.33 -13.29
N GLN A 149 4.15 1.11 -14.42
CA GLN A 149 4.80 0.87 -15.69
C GLN A 149 3.85 1.24 -16.82
N ASP A 150 4.32 2.05 -17.76
CA ASP A 150 3.67 2.23 -19.07
C ASP A 150 4.17 1.10 -19.98
N PHE A 151 3.35 0.05 -20.14
CA PHE A 151 3.77 -1.18 -20.83
C PHE A 151 3.68 -1.07 -22.35
N ASP A 152 2.70 -0.33 -22.86
CA ASP A 152 2.44 -0.18 -24.29
C ASP A 152 2.93 1.15 -24.87
N LYS A 153 3.49 2.02 -24.03
CA LYS A 153 4.08 3.32 -24.38
C LYS A 153 3.06 4.30 -24.92
N ASP A 154 1.82 4.20 -24.47
CA ASP A 154 0.74 5.11 -24.87
C ASP A 154 0.72 6.41 -24.04
N GLY A 155 1.61 6.53 -23.05
CA GLY A 155 1.72 7.67 -22.16
C GLY A 155 0.76 7.60 -20.96
N ILE A 156 0.05 6.48 -20.80
CA ILE A 156 -0.83 6.21 -19.67
C ILE A 156 -0.22 5.06 -18.86
N ILE A 157 -0.15 5.25 -17.53
CA ILE A 157 0.55 4.31 -16.66
C ILE A 157 -0.37 3.17 -16.24
N GLU A 158 0.12 1.93 -16.32
CA GLU A 158 -0.49 0.78 -15.68
C GLU A 158 0.11 0.51 -14.29
N LEU A 159 -0.69 -0.14 -13.45
CA LEU A 159 -0.30 -0.64 -12.15
C LEU A 159 -0.18 -2.17 -12.25
N GLU A 160 1.05 -2.68 -12.35
CA GLU A 160 1.34 -4.11 -12.32
C GLU A 160 1.22 -4.62 -10.88
N SER A 161 0.38 -5.63 -10.66
CA SER A 161 0.07 -6.20 -9.35
C SER A 161 -0.09 -7.72 -9.45
N ARG A 162 -0.60 -8.35 -8.39
CA ARG A 162 -0.80 -9.79 -8.26
C ARG A 162 -2.17 -10.06 -7.61
N ASP A 163 -2.83 -11.12 -8.05
CA ASP A 163 -4.15 -11.49 -7.54
C ASP A 163 -4.07 -12.17 -6.16
N ASP A 164 -4.24 -11.36 -5.11
CA ASP A 164 -4.11 -11.78 -3.72
C ASP A 164 -5.06 -12.90 -3.29
N ARG A 165 -6.15 -13.13 -4.03
CA ARG A 165 -7.09 -14.22 -3.73
C ARG A 165 -6.44 -15.60 -3.78
N PHE A 166 -5.26 -15.74 -4.40
CA PHE A 166 -4.48 -16.97 -4.41
C PHE A 166 -3.69 -17.23 -3.13
N ALA A 167 -3.49 -16.21 -2.27
CA ALA A 167 -2.87 -16.40 -0.96
C ALA A 167 -3.65 -17.43 -0.15
N TYR A 168 -2.95 -18.42 0.40
CA TYR A 168 -3.52 -19.50 1.23
C TYR A 168 -4.56 -20.42 0.58
N SER A 169 -5.01 -20.15 -0.64
CA SER A 169 -6.11 -20.88 -1.27
C SER A 169 -5.77 -22.34 -1.60
N PHE A 170 -4.49 -22.65 -1.82
CA PHE A 170 -4.06 -24.01 -2.24
C PHE A 170 -2.92 -24.59 -1.40
N THR A 171 -2.22 -23.75 -0.64
CA THR A 171 -1.03 -24.11 0.14
C THR A 171 -0.75 -23.03 1.18
N ALA A 172 0.27 -23.20 2.02
CA ALA A 172 0.72 -22.15 2.93
C ALA A 172 1.18 -20.89 2.18
N TYR A 173 1.12 -19.73 2.83
CA TYR A 173 1.52 -18.44 2.22
C TYR A 173 2.88 -18.47 1.54
N ALA A 174 3.89 -19.02 2.22
CA ALA A 174 5.27 -19.07 1.70
C ALA A 174 5.41 -19.87 0.40
N ALA A 175 4.47 -20.79 0.13
CA ALA A 175 4.42 -21.59 -1.10
C ALA A 175 3.33 -21.11 -2.08
N SER A 176 2.63 -20.02 -1.76
CA SER A 176 1.60 -19.44 -2.62
C SER A 176 2.26 -18.65 -3.75
N ALA A 177 1.70 -18.78 -4.94
CA ALA A 177 2.02 -17.95 -6.08
C ALA A 177 0.74 -17.28 -6.58
N TYR A 178 0.89 -16.18 -7.29
CA TYR A 178 -0.20 -15.26 -7.59
C TYR A 178 -0.18 -14.96 -9.09
N PRO A 179 -1.32 -15.07 -9.81
CA PRO A 179 -1.41 -14.64 -11.21
C PRO A 179 -1.09 -13.17 -11.37
N LEU A 180 -0.64 -12.82 -12.58
CA LEU A 180 -0.39 -11.44 -12.97
C LEU A 180 -1.71 -10.66 -12.99
N GLN A 181 -1.72 -9.45 -12.43
CA GLN A 181 -2.76 -8.46 -12.69
C GLN A 181 -2.13 -7.18 -13.22
N ILE A 182 -2.77 -6.57 -14.20
CA ILE A 182 -2.40 -5.26 -14.72
C ILE A 182 -3.65 -4.41 -14.65
N TRP A 183 -3.56 -3.33 -13.89
CA TRP A 183 -4.65 -2.41 -13.65
C TRP A 183 -4.41 -1.10 -14.35
N GLN A 184 -5.50 -0.47 -14.76
CA GLN A 184 -5.49 0.85 -15.36
C GLN A 184 -6.56 1.71 -14.69
N TYR A 185 -6.16 2.87 -14.18
CA TYR A 185 -7.09 3.82 -13.57
C TYR A 185 -7.79 4.62 -14.67
N ARG A 186 -9.11 4.74 -14.61
CA ARG A 186 -9.90 5.58 -15.52
C ARG A 186 -11.01 6.27 -14.77
N GLN A 187 -10.91 7.60 -14.65
CA GLN A 187 -11.98 8.46 -14.17
C GLN A 187 -12.64 7.98 -12.86
N GLY A 188 -11.84 7.60 -11.85
CA GLY A 188 -12.36 7.12 -10.57
C GLY A 188 -12.66 5.63 -10.52
N LYS A 189 -12.06 4.81 -11.40
CA LYS A 189 -12.22 3.35 -11.38
C LYS A 189 -10.90 2.65 -11.69
N MET A 190 -10.60 1.59 -10.96
CA MET A 190 -9.56 0.63 -11.33
C MET A 190 -10.14 -0.43 -12.25
N LEU A 191 -9.56 -0.58 -13.44
CA LEU A 191 -9.98 -1.57 -14.43
C LEU A 191 -8.90 -2.63 -14.57
N ASP A 192 -9.28 -3.90 -14.40
CA ASP A 192 -8.39 -5.02 -14.73
C ASP A 192 -8.27 -5.11 -16.26
N VAL A 193 -7.09 -4.76 -16.77
CA VAL A 193 -6.75 -4.75 -18.19
C VAL A 193 -5.76 -5.86 -18.55
N THR A 194 -5.52 -6.82 -17.65
CA THR A 194 -4.48 -7.85 -17.78
C THR A 194 -4.50 -8.55 -19.14
N ARG A 195 -5.69 -8.89 -19.64
CA ARG A 195 -5.87 -9.59 -20.93
C ARG A 195 -5.39 -8.80 -22.16
N ARG A 196 -5.16 -7.49 -22.04
CA ARG A 196 -4.59 -6.66 -23.11
C ARG A 196 -3.09 -6.92 -23.31
N TYR A 197 -2.42 -7.57 -22.35
CA TYR A 197 -0.97 -7.80 -22.36
C TYR A 197 -0.61 -9.29 -22.44
N PRO A 198 -1.01 -10.02 -23.50
CA PRO A 198 -0.80 -11.48 -23.58
C PRO A 198 0.68 -11.88 -23.57
N LYS A 199 1.59 -11.01 -24.01
CA LYS A 199 3.04 -11.27 -23.94
C LYS A 199 3.54 -11.31 -22.49
N LEU A 200 3.05 -10.41 -21.63
CA LEU A 200 3.40 -10.38 -20.21
C LEU A 200 2.81 -11.57 -19.48
N ILE A 201 1.54 -11.90 -19.75
CA ILE A 201 0.88 -13.08 -19.20
C ILE A 201 1.63 -14.36 -19.60
N TYR A 202 2.04 -14.49 -20.87
CA TYR A 202 2.82 -15.64 -21.33
C TYR A 202 4.19 -15.74 -20.64
N SER A 203 4.88 -14.61 -20.49
CA SER A 203 6.16 -14.55 -19.76
C SER A 203 5.99 -14.99 -18.32
N HIS A 204 4.97 -14.46 -17.63
CA HIS A 204 4.68 -14.80 -16.24
C HIS A 204 4.26 -16.27 -16.06
N ALA A 205 3.42 -16.81 -16.94
CA ALA A 205 3.10 -18.24 -16.95
C ALA A 205 4.35 -19.12 -17.15
N SER A 206 5.29 -18.67 -17.98
CA SER A 206 6.55 -19.38 -18.20
C SER A 206 7.44 -19.34 -16.97
N GLU A 207 7.49 -18.20 -16.27
CA GLU A 207 8.19 -18.03 -14.99
C GLU A 207 7.59 -18.94 -13.91
N LEU A 208 6.27 -18.90 -13.71
CA LEU A 208 5.57 -19.76 -12.75
C LEU A 208 5.85 -21.24 -12.99
N TRP A 209 5.89 -21.67 -14.24
CA TRP A 209 6.22 -23.06 -14.59
C TRP A 209 7.68 -23.41 -14.29
N LYS A 210 8.61 -22.49 -14.58
CA LYS A 210 10.02 -22.65 -14.27
C LYS A 210 10.20 -22.79 -12.76
N THR A 211 9.65 -21.86 -11.97
CA THR A 211 9.74 -21.90 -10.51
C THR A 211 9.11 -23.17 -9.95
N TYR A 212 7.92 -23.57 -10.42
CA TYR A 212 7.30 -24.86 -10.07
C TYR A 212 8.28 -26.03 -10.24
N THR A 213 9.00 -26.07 -11.35
CA THR A 213 9.95 -27.15 -11.66
C THR A 213 11.12 -27.15 -10.68
N GLU A 214 11.62 -25.97 -10.29
CA GLU A 214 12.72 -25.79 -9.35
C GLU A 214 12.31 -26.17 -7.92
N ILE A 215 11.21 -25.62 -7.40
CA ILE A 215 10.77 -25.88 -6.01
C ILE A 215 10.35 -27.33 -5.78
N ARG A 216 9.85 -28.00 -6.82
CA ARG A 216 9.52 -29.43 -6.76
C ARG A 216 10.76 -30.29 -6.51
N GLN A 217 11.91 -29.90 -7.05
CA GLN A 217 13.18 -30.60 -6.80
C GLN A 217 13.64 -30.41 -5.36
N GLN A 218 13.14 -29.38 -4.67
CA GLN A 218 13.45 -29.05 -3.28
C GLN A 218 12.44 -29.65 -2.28
N GLY A 219 11.46 -30.42 -2.76
CA GLY A 219 10.50 -31.16 -1.93
C GLY A 219 9.13 -30.52 -1.80
N ASP A 220 8.92 -29.31 -2.33
CA ASP A 220 7.59 -28.68 -2.38
C ASP A 220 6.67 -29.41 -3.39
N ASP A 221 5.36 -29.41 -3.16
CA ASP A 221 4.40 -30.05 -4.06
C ASP A 221 4.02 -29.18 -5.27
N GLY A 222 4.29 -27.88 -5.19
CA GLY A 222 4.13 -26.90 -6.25
C GLY A 222 2.69 -26.47 -6.53
N LYS A 223 1.73 -26.78 -5.66
CA LYS A 223 0.31 -26.45 -5.88
C LYS A 223 0.05 -24.97 -6.12
N GLY A 224 0.69 -24.09 -5.34
CA GLY A 224 0.51 -22.63 -5.46
C GLY A 224 0.90 -22.13 -6.84
N PHE A 225 2.07 -22.55 -7.33
CA PHE A 225 2.59 -22.19 -8.65
C PHE A 225 1.77 -22.79 -9.79
N LEU A 226 1.34 -24.04 -9.68
CA LEU A 226 0.47 -24.66 -10.69
C LEU A 226 -0.91 -23.99 -10.78
N ALA A 227 -1.45 -23.54 -9.64
CA ALA A 227 -2.73 -22.83 -9.59
C ALA A 227 -2.62 -21.47 -10.29
N ALA A 228 -1.60 -20.68 -9.95
CA ALA A 228 -1.34 -19.40 -10.59
C ALA A 228 -1.05 -19.55 -12.09
N TYR A 229 -0.24 -20.56 -12.45
CA TYR A 229 0.06 -20.88 -13.85
C TYR A 229 -1.21 -21.14 -14.64
N LEU A 230 -2.12 -21.95 -14.09
CA LEU A 230 -3.36 -22.28 -14.77
C LEU A 230 -4.25 -21.06 -14.97
N ALA A 231 -4.30 -20.14 -14.00
CA ALA A 231 -5.04 -18.89 -14.11
C ALA A 231 -4.52 -18.03 -15.28
N ASP A 232 -3.20 -17.86 -15.41
CA ASP A 232 -2.60 -17.16 -16.55
C ASP A 232 -2.90 -17.85 -17.88
N LYS A 233 -2.90 -19.20 -17.90
CA LYS A 233 -3.31 -19.95 -19.10
C LYS A 233 -4.77 -19.68 -19.45
N TYR A 234 -5.66 -19.49 -18.49
CA TYR A 234 -7.03 -19.04 -18.75
C TYR A 234 -7.10 -17.60 -19.28
N LEU A 235 -6.30 -16.68 -18.76
CA LEU A 235 -6.20 -15.31 -19.29
C LEU A 235 -5.76 -15.30 -20.76
N LEU A 236 -4.90 -16.25 -21.16
CA LEU A 236 -4.45 -16.46 -22.54
C LEU A 236 -5.46 -17.23 -23.44
N GLY A 237 -6.58 -17.68 -22.91
CA GLY A 237 -7.51 -18.57 -23.65
C GLY A 237 -6.98 -20.00 -23.87
N GLN A 238 -5.98 -20.41 -23.10
CA GLN A 238 -5.26 -21.69 -23.21
C GLN A 238 -5.57 -22.63 -22.03
N GLY A 239 -6.77 -22.53 -21.43
CA GLY A 239 -7.13 -23.27 -20.23
C GLY A 239 -7.06 -24.80 -20.39
N GLU A 240 -7.47 -25.34 -21.54
CA GLU A 240 -7.41 -26.79 -21.80
C GLU A 240 -5.96 -27.32 -21.85
N ASP A 241 -5.09 -26.60 -22.55
CA ASP A 241 -3.65 -26.88 -22.61
C ASP A 241 -3.02 -26.77 -21.21
N GLY A 242 -3.35 -25.69 -20.48
CA GLY A 242 -2.94 -25.50 -19.09
C GLY A 242 -3.29 -26.71 -18.22
N TRP A 243 -4.55 -27.15 -18.29
CA TRP A 243 -5.03 -28.32 -17.55
C TRP A 243 -4.34 -29.63 -17.94
N LYS A 244 -4.09 -29.84 -19.24
CA LYS A 244 -3.35 -31.02 -19.72
C LYS A 244 -1.98 -31.08 -19.03
N ARG A 245 -1.28 -29.95 -18.99
CA ARG A 245 0.05 -29.84 -18.37
C ARG A 245 -0.01 -30.02 -16.85
N VAL A 246 -0.96 -29.36 -16.18
CA VAL A 246 -1.15 -29.47 -14.72
C VAL A 246 -1.45 -30.92 -14.30
N ARG A 247 -2.31 -31.63 -15.04
CA ARG A 247 -2.62 -33.05 -14.77
C ARG A 247 -1.42 -33.98 -14.92
N GLN A 248 -0.55 -33.69 -15.88
CA GLN A 248 0.70 -34.46 -16.07
C GLN A 248 1.71 -34.17 -14.97
N ALA A 249 1.80 -32.91 -14.53
CA ALA A 249 2.75 -32.47 -13.53
C ALA A 249 2.39 -32.89 -12.10
N TYR A 250 1.12 -32.76 -11.70
CA TYR A 250 0.68 -32.97 -10.32
C TYR A 250 0.14 -34.40 -10.10
N THR A 251 1.00 -35.25 -9.52
CA THR A 251 0.74 -36.69 -9.36
C THR A 251 0.60 -37.14 -7.91
N LYS A 252 0.42 -36.20 -6.96
CA LYS A 252 0.24 -36.52 -5.54
C LYS A 252 -1.13 -37.17 -5.28
N SER A 253 -1.28 -37.81 -4.12
CA SER A 253 -2.46 -38.61 -3.77
C SER A 253 -3.75 -37.80 -3.69
N ASP A 254 -3.65 -36.52 -3.34
CA ASP A 254 -4.76 -35.57 -3.18
C ASP A 254 -5.13 -34.82 -4.47
N ARG A 255 -4.51 -35.17 -5.62
CA ARG A 255 -4.73 -34.51 -6.92
C ARG A 255 -6.20 -34.33 -7.31
N ALA A 256 -7.07 -35.28 -6.96
CA ALA A 256 -8.49 -35.21 -7.31
C ALA A 256 -9.18 -34.05 -6.58
N GLN A 257 -8.89 -33.88 -5.29
CA GLN A 257 -9.40 -32.78 -4.48
C GLN A 257 -8.83 -31.45 -4.96
N TYR A 258 -7.51 -31.37 -5.11
CA TYR A 258 -6.84 -30.16 -5.62
C TYR A 258 -7.40 -29.70 -6.97
N PHE A 259 -7.61 -30.61 -7.93
CA PHE A 259 -8.18 -30.23 -9.23
C PHE A 259 -9.64 -29.79 -9.15
N ALA A 260 -10.44 -30.36 -8.23
CA ALA A 260 -11.81 -29.94 -8.00
C ALA A 260 -11.85 -28.51 -7.41
N ASP A 261 -11.04 -28.26 -6.38
CA ASP A 261 -10.94 -26.96 -5.71
C ASP A 261 -10.41 -25.89 -6.66
N LEU A 262 -9.35 -26.17 -7.41
CA LEU A 262 -8.79 -25.24 -8.38
C LEU A 262 -9.81 -24.89 -9.48
N ARG A 263 -10.58 -25.87 -9.97
CA ARG A 263 -11.63 -25.61 -10.95
C ARG A 263 -12.73 -24.72 -10.39
N LYS A 264 -13.19 -25.00 -9.17
CA LYS A 264 -14.22 -24.19 -8.49
C LYS A 264 -13.72 -22.77 -8.29
N PHE A 265 -12.54 -22.62 -7.70
CA PHE A 265 -11.91 -21.34 -7.43
C PHE A 265 -11.77 -20.50 -8.70
N LEU A 266 -11.27 -21.07 -9.81
CA LEU A 266 -11.12 -20.33 -11.07
C LEU A 266 -12.45 -19.86 -11.68
N ARG A 267 -13.58 -20.54 -11.40
CA ARG A 267 -14.93 -20.05 -11.77
C ARG A 267 -15.33 -18.88 -10.91
N GLU A 268 -15.25 -19.05 -9.59
CA GLU A 268 -15.68 -18.04 -8.61
C GLU A 268 -14.88 -16.74 -8.73
N THR A 269 -13.62 -16.84 -9.15
CA THR A 269 -12.72 -15.69 -9.35
C THR A 269 -12.74 -15.11 -10.78
N GLY A 270 -13.49 -15.71 -11.71
CA GLY A 270 -13.72 -15.18 -13.05
C GLY A 270 -12.64 -15.48 -14.10
N TYR A 271 -11.70 -16.38 -13.82
CA TYR A 271 -10.71 -16.84 -14.81
C TYR A 271 -11.34 -17.81 -15.81
N MET A 272 -12.17 -18.73 -15.31
CA MET A 272 -12.89 -19.71 -16.11
C MET A 272 -14.37 -19.35 -16.17
N LYS A 273 -14.93 -19.36 -17.38
CA LYS A 273 -16.37 -19.20 -17.63
C LYS A 273 -17.13 -20.51 -17.43
#